data_AF-A0A7J3DPS2-F1
#
_entry.id   AF-A0A7J3DPS2-F1
#
_cell.length_a   1.000
_cell.length_b   1.000
_cell.length_c   1.000
_cell.angle_alpha   90.00
_cell.angle_beta   90.00
_cell.angle_gamma   90.00
#
_symmetry.space_group_name_H-M   'P 1'
#
loop_
_entity.id
_entity.type
_entity.pdbx_description
1 polymer ?
#
loop_
_entity_poly.entity_id
_entity_poly.type
_entity_poly.pdbx_seq_one_letter_code
_entity_poly.pdbx_strand_id
1 'polypeptide(L)'
;MKKIAPKERVSELIKQILKARIKVESQEELCNLVLRELKKEDKNYTLSPMRVKRIALEIPEIEVKAKTKRKVGLLKIEKCPICDSPIEPIKVKNLLNREIVIGYRCTDCGYESDLEAFMPMKYIFILKQRYIPLPKSI
;
A
#
# COMPACT_ATOMS: atom_id res chain seq x y z
N MET A 1 -21.03 -20.26 1.17
CA MET A 1 -20.64 -18.99 1.83
C MET A 1 -19.26 -18.59 1.33
N LYS A 2 -18.99 -17.28 1.17
CA LYS A 2 -17.65 -16.80 0.83
C LYS A 2 -16.71 -17.05 2.01
N LYS A 3 -15.49 -17.52 1.73
CA LYS A 3 -14.46 -17.85 2.73
C LYS A 3 -13.33 -16.84 2.66
N ILE A 4 -12.87 -16.34 3.81
CA ILE A 4 -11.71 -15.44 3.88
C ILE A 4 -10.45 -16.30 3.98
N ALA A 5 -9.48 -16.04 3.10
CA ALA A 5 -8.21 -16.76 3.14
C ALA A 5 -7.35 -16.34 4.35
N PRO A 6 -6.65 -17.29 5.00
CA PRO A 6 -5.67 -17.00 6.05
C PRO A 6 -4.59 -16.03 5.57
N LYS A 7 -4.11 -15.17 6.46
CA LYS A 7 -3.13 -14.12 6.12
C LYS A 7 -1.81 -14.71 5.65
N GLU A 8 -1.38 -15.77 6.31
CA GLU A 8 -0.14 -16.51 6.06
C GLU A 8 -0.16 -17.06 4.63
N ARG A 9 -1.28 -17.68 4.24
CA ARG A 9 -1.45 -18.22 2.88
C ARG A 9 -1.43 -17.13 1.81
N VAL A 10 -2.10 -16.01 2.06
CA VAL A 10 -2.07 -14.87 1.14
C VAL A 10 -0.65 -14.30 1.01
N SER A 11 0.09 -14.20 2.12
CA SER A 11 1.48 -13.73 2.13
C SER A 11 2.40 -14.63 1.30
N GLU A 12 2.30 -15.95 1.47
CA GLU A 12 3.04 -16.94 0.66
C GLU A 12 2.76 -16.78 -0.84
N LEU A 13 1.49 -16.67 -1.24
CA LEU A 13 1.10 -16.53 -2.64
C LEU A 13 1.60 -15.21 -3.23
N ILE A 14 1.53 -14.10 -2.49
CA ILE A 14 2.10 -12.81 -2.93
C ILE A 14 3.60 -12.97 -3.20
N LYS A 15 4.36 -13.62 -2.29
CA LYS A 15 5.79 -13.88 -2.50
C LYS A 15 6.05 -14.74 -3.74
N GLN A 16 5.27 -15.79 -3.95
CA GLN A 16 5.41 -16.66 -5.13
C GLN A 16 5.15 -15.89 -6.43
N ILE A 17 4.09 -15.09 -6.49
CA ILE A 17 3.75 -14.27 -7.66
C ILE A 17 4.87 -13.28 -7.95
N LEU A 18 5.40 -12.58 -6.93
CA LEU A 18 6.45 -11.59 -7.13
C LEU A 18 7.84 -12.19 -7.41
N LYS A 19 8.09 -13.43 -6.99
CA LYS A 19 9.26 -14.21 -7.43
C LYS A 19 9.18 -14.58 -8.92
N ALA A 20 8.00 -14.95 -9.40
CA ALA A 20 7.79 -15.24 -10.81
C ALA A 20 7.72 -13.95 -11.67
N ARG A 21 7.22 -12.86 -11.09
CA ARG A 21 7.04 -11.56 -11.73
C ARG A 21 7.61 -10.49 -10.81
N ILE A 22 8.85 -10.08 -11.07
CA ILE A 22 9.58 -9.10 -10.26
C ILE A 22 8.74 -7.87 -9.89
N LYS A 23 7.77 -7.48 -10.73
CA LYS A 23 6.90 -6.32 -10.55
C LYS A 23 5.45 -6.63 -10.91
N VAL A 24 4.51 -6.09 -10.13
CA VAL A 24 3.06 -6.04 -10.39
C VAL A 24 2.59 -4.60 -10.32
N GLU A 25 1.78 -4.17 -11.29
CA GLU A 25 1.55 -2.75 -11.57
C GLU A 25 0.40 -2.14 -10.77
N SER A 26 -0.53 -2.94 -10.23
CA SER A 26 -1.69 -2.44 -9.47
C SER A 26 -2.15 -3.38 -8.34
N GLN A 27 -2.90 -2.83 -7.38
CA GLN A 27 -3.56 -3.61 -6.32
C GLN A 27 -4.61 -4.59 -6.87
N GLU A 28 -5.33 -4.22 -7.93
CA GLU A 28 -6.32 -5.06 -8.60
C GLU A 28 -5.65 -6.25 -9.29
N GLU A 29 -4.55 -5.99 -10.01
CA GLU A 29 -3.78 -7.04 -10.67
C GLU A 29 -3.23 -8.05 -9.65
N LEU A 30 -2.56 -7.56 -8.58
CA LEU A 30 -2.04 -8.46 -7.55
C LEU A 30 -3.17 -9.26 -6.88
N CYS A 31 -4.30 -8.61 -6.59
CA CYS A 31 -5.47 -9.28 -6.03
C CYS A 31 -5.99 -10.39 -6.94
N ASN A 32 -6.14 -10.12 -8.23
CA ASN A 32 -6.62 -11.10 -9.19
C ASN A 32 -5.67 -12.29 -9.36
N LEU A 33 -4.36 -12.05 -9.33
CA LEU A 33 -3.35 -13.12 -9.37
C LEU A 33 -3.41 -14.01 -8.13
N VAL A 34 -3.44 -13.41 -6.94
CA VAL A 34 -3.54 -14.16 -5.67
C VAL A 34 -4.87 -14.92 -5.59
N LEU A 35 -5.98 -14.27 -5.96
CA LEU A 35 -7.30 -14.88 -5.90
C LEU A 35 -7.44 -16.05 -6.88
N ARG A 36 -6.76 -15.99 -8.04
CA ARG A 36 -6.71 -17.11 -9.00
C ARG A 36 -6.05 -18.34 -8.37
N GLU A 37 -4.94 -18.17 -7.64
CA GLU A 37 -4.27 -19.28 -6.96
C GLU A 37 -5.11 -19.82 -5.79
N LEU A 38 -5.67 -18.94 -4.96
CA LEU A 38 -6.58 -19.35 -3.86
C LEU A 38 -7.77 -20.17 -4.38
N LYS A 39 -8.38 -19.76 -5.50
CA LYS A 39 -9.54 -20.46 -6.06
C LYS A 39 -9.23 -21.85 -6.62
N LYS A 40 -7.96 -22.19 -6.85
CA LYS A 40 -7.55 -23.58 -7.15
C LYS A 40 -7.65 -24.48 -5.92
N GLU A 41 -7.45 -23.92 -4.72
CA GLU A 41 -7.58 -24.63 -3.45
C GLU A 41 -9.03 -24.72 -2.99
N ASP A 42 -9.77 -23.61 -3.05
CA ASP A 42 -11.19 -23.55 -2.70
C ASP A 42 -11.88 -22.42 -3.47
N LYS A 43 -12.88 -22.78 -4.28
CA LYS A 43 -13.64 -21.84 -5.12
C LYS A 43 -14.37 -20.75 -4.31
N ASN A 44 -14.60 -20.97 -3.01
CA ASN A 44 -15.30 -20.03 -2.15
C ASN A 44 -14.40 -18.92 -1.60
N TYR A 45 -13.08 -19.00 -1.78
CA TYR A 45 -12.20 -17.95 -1.29
C TYR A 45 -12.51 -16.58 -1.92
N THR A 46 -12.43 -15.55 -1.08
CA THR A 46 -12.55 -14.16 -1.48
C THR A 46 -11.38 -13.34 -0.93
N LEU A 47 -11.00 -12.33 -1.69
CA LEU A 47 -9.89 -11.45 -1.36
C LEU A 47 -10.16 -10.08 -1.98
N SER A 48 -10.04 -9.02 -1.17
CA SER A 48 -10.17 -7.64 -1.65
C SER A 48 -8.80 -7.03 -1.98
N PRO A 49 -8.71 -6.08 -2.91
CA PRO A 49 -7.47 -5.35 -3.21
C PRO A 49 -6.85 -4.67 -1.98
N MET A 50 -7.67 -4.13 -1.08
CA MET A 50 -7.20 -3.48 0.16
C MET A 50 -6.50 -4.48 1.09
N ARG A 51 -7.09 -5.68 1.27
CA ARG A 51 -6.48 -6.76 2.07
C ARG A 51 -5.15 -7.24 1.49
N VAL A 52 -5.06 -7.36 0.16
CA VAL A 52 -3.80 -7.73 -0.53
C VAL A 52 -2.72 -6.69 -0.27
N LYS A 53 -3.05 -5.41 -0.45
CA LYS A 53 -2.15 -4.28 -0.18
C LYS A 53 -1.65 -4.29 1.26
N ARG A 54 -2.56 -4.43 2.24
CA ARG A 54 -2.20 -4.47 3.66
C ARG A 54 -1.23 -5.60 3.97
N ILE A 55 -1.50 -6.81 3.46
CA ILE A 55 -0.61 -7.96 3.66
C ILE A 55 0.73 -7.75 2.96
N ALA A 56 0.75 -7.19 1.74
CA ALA A 56 1.98 -6.91 1.01
C ALA A 56 2.88 -5.87 1.70
N LEU A 57 2.30 -4.86 2.36
CA LEU A 57 3.05 -3.86 3.13
C LEU A 57 3.81 -4.45 4.33
N GLU A 58 3.33 -5.57 4.87
CA GLU A 58 3.95 -6.24 6.01
C GLU A 58 5.08 -7.22 5.60
N ILE A 59 5.29 -7.44 4.30
CA ILE A 59 6.28 -8.39 3.80
C ILE A 59 7.61 -7.65 3.54
N PRO A 60 8.68 -7.92 4.31
CA PRO A 60 9.94 -7.18 4.21
C PRO A 60 10.62 -7.24 2.83
N GLU A 61 10.45 -8.35 2.11
CA GLU A 61 11.04 -8.57 0.78
C GLU A 61 10.33 -7.81 -0.34
N ILE A 62 9.17 -7.18 -0.05
CA ILE A 62 8.36 -6.47 -1.04
C ILE A 62 8.48 -4.97 -0.81
N GLU A 63 8.75 -4.25 -1.89
CA GLU A 63 8.64 -2.80 -1.94
C GLU A 63 7.27 -2.43 -2.53
N VAL A 64 6.53 -1.58 -1.82
CA VAL A 64 5.23 -1.06 -2.27
C VAL A 64 5.40 0.42 -2.63
N LYS A 65 5.34 0.74 -3.92
CA LYS A 65 5.42 2.11 -4.43
C LYS A 65 4.02 2.66 -4.70
N ALA A 66 3.68 3.80 -4.11
CA ALA A 66 2.48 4.53 -4.46
C ALA A 66 2.77 5.54 -5.59
N LYS A 67 2.08 5.41 -6.72
CA LYS A 67 1.97 6.49 -7.71
C LYS A 67 0.88 7.44 -7.26
N THR A 68 1.27 8.67 -6.95
CA THR A 68 0.36 9.73 -6.49
C THR A 68 0.08 10.72 -7.62
N LYS A 69 -1.14 11.25 -7.69
CA LYS A 69 -1.44 12.41 -8.53
C LYS A 69 -1.67 13.61 -7.62
N ARG A 70 -1.07 14.75 -8.00
CA ARG A 70 -1.34 16.04 -7.36
C ARG A 70 -2.79 16.44 -7.69
N LYS A 71 -3.60 16.68 -6.67
CA LYS A 71 -4.93 17.27 -6.83
C LYS A 71 -4.89 18.63 -6.12
N VAL A 72 -5.03 19.69 -6.90
CA VAL A 72 -5.00 21.07 -6.39
C VAL A 72 -6.36 21.37 -5.72
N GLY A 73 -6.32 21.79 -4.46
CA GLY A 73 -7.50 22.16 -3.66
C GLY A 73 -7.59 21.38 -2.34
N LEU A 74 -8.06 22.06 -1.27
CA LEU A 74 -8.25 21.50 0.07
C LEU A 74 -9.22 20.31 0.05
N LEU A 75 -8.68 19.10 -0.10
CA LEU A 75 -9.42 17.89 0.19
C LEU A 75 -9.36 17.67 1.69
N LYS A 76 -10.51 17.78 2.35
CA LYS A 76 -10.66 17.29 3.71
C LYS A 76 -10.56 15.76 3.64
N ILE A 77 -9.40 15.22 4.06
CA ILE A 77 -9.21 13.77 4.14
C ILE A 77 -9.85 13.30 5.45
N GLU A 78 -10.87 12.44 5.36
CA GLU A 78 -11.56 11.91 6.54
C GLU A 78 -10.90 10.64 7.10
N LYS A 79 -10.21 9.88 6.24
CA LYS A 79 -9.55 8.60 6.58
C LYS A 79 -8.25 8.44 5.81
N CYS A 80 -7.30 7.71 6.40
CA CYS A 80 -6.00 7.46 5.77
C CYS A 80 -6.16 6.73 4.42
N PRO A 81 -5.64 7.26 3.30
CA PRO A 81 -5.70 6.60 1.99
C PRO A 81 -4.80 5.35 1.89
N ILE A 82 -3.96 5.12 2.91
CA ILE A 82 -3.06 3.97 2.97
C ILE A 82 -3.70 2.80 3.72
N CYS A 83 -4.30 3.03 4.88
CA CYS A 83 -4.77 1.96 5.76
C CYS A 83 -6.22 2.08 6.24
N ASP A 84 -6.95 3.13 5.81
CA ASP A 84 -8.31 3.50 6.26
C ASP A 84 -8.44 3.88 7.75
N SER A 85 -7.33 3.89 8.49
CA SER A 85 -7.28 4.34 9.89
C SER A 85 -7.59 5.85 10.02
N PRO A 86 -7.94 6.33 11.22
CA PRO A 86 -8.15 7.75 11.47
C PRO A 86 -6.96 8.62 11.04
N ILE A 87 -7.25 9.85 10.64
CA ILE A 87 -6.25 10.83 10.22
C ILE A 87 -6.46 12.13 11.00
N GLU A 88 -5.38 12.74 11.44
CA GLU A 88 -5.38 13.97 12.24
C GLU A 88 -4.84 15.14 11.43
N PRO A 89 -5.43 16.34 11.52
CA PRO A 89 -4.91 17.51 10.84
C PRO A 89 -3.63 18.02 11.52
N ILE A 90 -2.60 18.29 10.73
CA ILE A 90 -1.39 18.97 11.19
C ILE A 90 -1.66 20.46 11.18
N LYS A 91 -1.59 21.10 12.36
CA LYS A 91 -1.88 22.53 12.54
C LYS A 91 -0.62 23.32 12.89
N VAL A 92 -0.50 24.51 12.33
CA VAL A 92 0.52 25.51 12.72
C VAL A 92 -0.12 26.88 12.87
N LYS A 93 0.56 27.80 13.55
CA LYS A 93 0.15 29.20 13.61
C LYS A 93 0.74 29.96 12.43
N ASN A 94 -0.08 30.76 11.75
CA ASN A 94 0.39 31.68 10.73
C ASN A 94 0.94 32.98 11.35
N LEU A 95 1.42 33.90 10.51
CA LEU A 95 1.97 35.20 10.94
C LEU A 95 0.96 36.08 11.69
N LEU A 96 -0.35 35.79 11.56
CA LEU A 96 -1.44 36.48 12.29
C LEU A 96 -1.84 35.72 13.56
N ASN A 97 -1.02 34.77 14.01
CA ASN A 97 -1.24 33.93 15.19
C ASN A 97 -2.52 33.07 15.10
N ARG A 98 -3.05 32.85 13.89
CA ARG A 98 -4.23 31.99 13.64
C ARG A 98 -3.78 30.56 13.34
N GLU A 99 -4.50 29.58 13.88
CA GLU A 99 -4.27 28.18 13.54
C GLU A 99 -4.72 27.90 12.11
N ILE A 100 -3.82 27.36 11.31
CA ILE A 100 -4.08 26.86 9.97
C ILE A 100 -3.70 25.38 9.89
N VAL A 101 -4.48 24.60 9.14
CA VAL A 101 -4.11 23.22 8.80
C VAL A 101 -3.11 23.30 7.65
N ILE A 102 -2.00 22.58 7.74
CA ILE A 102 -0.98 22.48 6.68
C ILE A 102 -0.89 21.08 6.08
N GLY A 103 -1.59 20.11 6.66
CA GLY A 103 -1.50 18.72 6.24
C GLY A 103 -2.33 17.77 7.11
N TYR A 104 -2.12 16.47 6.89
CA TYR A 104 -2.77 15.41 7.66
C TYR A 104 -1.76 14.30 7.99
N ARG A 105 -1.89 13.68 9.17
CA ARG A 105 -1.08 12.54 9.63
C ARG A 105 -1.98 11.38 10.04
N CYS A 106 -1.64 10.16 9.59
CA CYS A 106 -2.31 8.94 10.06
C CYS A 106 -1.77 8.51 11.42
N THR A 107 -2.66 8.15 12.33
CA THR A 107 -2.35 7.70 13.70
C THR A 107 -1.80 6.27 13.79
N ASP A 108 -1.77 5.53 12.67
CA ASP A 108 -1.48 4.10 12.63
C ASP A 108 -0.30 3.76 11.71
N CYS A 109 -0.36 4.12 10.42
CA CYS A 109 0.68 3.74 9.45
C CYS A 109 1.74 4.81 9.15
N GLY A 110 1.69 5.96 9.83
CA GLY A 110 2.66 7.06 9.64
C GLY A 110 2.56 7.81 8.31
N TYR A 111 1.46 7.66 7.56
CA TYR A 111 1.21 8.46 6.35
C TYR A 111 1.07 9.95 6.71
N GLU A 112 1.76 10.82 5.98
CA GLU A 112 1.62 12.28 6.06
C GLU A 112 1.32 12.88 4.68
N SER A 113 0.48 13.91 4.65
CA SER A 113 0.22 14.72 3.46
C SER A 113 0.26 16.20 3.81
N ASP A 114 0.59 17.04 2.84
CA ASP A 114 0.30 18.48 2.87
C ASP A 114 -1.15 18.76 2.44
N LEU A 115 -1.53 20.04 2.36
CA LEU A 115 -2.85 20.48 1.85
C LEU A 115 -3.07 20.12 0.37
N GLU A 116 -1.99 19.85 -0.37
CA GLU A 116 -2.03 19.28 -1.71
C GLU A 116 -2.09 17.75 -1.58
N ALA A 117 -3.24 17.20 -1.17
CA ALA A 117 -3.37 15.78 -0.93
C ALA A 117 -2.88 14.93 -2.13
N PHE A 118 -1.69 14.32 -1.98
CA PHE A 118 -1.16 13.34 -2.90
C PHE A 118 -2.01 12.07 -2.78
N MET A 119 -3.06 11.98 -3.60
CA MET A 119 -3.90 10.79 -3.62
C MET A 119 -3.14 9.65 -4.31
N PRO A 120 -2.91 8.51 -3.64
CA PRO A 120 -2.33 7.34 -4.27
C PRO A 120 -3.34 6.78 -5.28
N MET A 121 -3.01 6.89 -6.57
CA MET A 121 -3.84 6.38 -7.66
C MET A 121 -3.55 4.91 -7.95
N LYS A 122 -2.31 4.48 -7.75
CA LYS A 122 -1.86 3.12 -8.09
C LYS A 122 -0.78 2.66 -7.12
N TYR A 123 -0.91 1.44 -6.62
CA TYR A 123 0.15 0.76 -5.86
C TYR A 123 0.86 -0.24 -6.76
N ILE A 124 2.18 -0.11 -6.84
CA ILE A 124 3.07 -1.01 -7.58
C ILE A 124 3.81 -1.85 -6.55
N PHE A 125 3.88 -3.16 -6.77
CA PHE A 125 4.52 -4.12 -5.88
C PHE A 125 5.76 -4.66 -6.58
N ILE A 126 6.91 -4.61 -5.92
CA ILE A 126 8.21 -5.00 -6.48
C ILE A 126 8.90 -5.95 -5.51
N LEU A 127 9.41 -7.07 -6.00
CA LEU A 127 10.32 -7.90 -5.20
C LEU A 127 11.66 -7.16 -5.09
N LYS A 128 12.10 -6.88 -3.86
CA LYS A 128 13.43 -6.29 -3.62
C LYS A 128 14.47 -7.27 -4.14
N GLN A 129 15.22 -6.89 -5.18
CA GLN A 129 16.40 -7.66 -5.56
C GLN A 129 17.41 -7.51 -4.42
N ARG A 130 17.84 -8.64 -3.87
CA ARG A 130 18.94 -8.66 -2.91
C ARG A 130 20.16 -8.12 -3.67
N TYR A 131 20.71 -6.99 -3.23
CA TYR A 131 22.01 -6.54 -3.72
C TYR A 131 23.03 -7.60 -3.31
N ILE A 132 23.50 -8.38 -4.29
CA ILE A 132 24.67 -9.24 -4.13
C ILE A 132 25.84 -8.37 -4.62
N PRO A 133 26.69 -7.82 -3.74
CA PRO A 133 27.88 -7.12 -4.20
C PRO A 133 28.69 -8.08 -5.08
N LEU A 134 29.01 -7.67 -6.29
CA LEU A 134 29.96 -8.41 -7.13
C LEU A 134 31.27 -8.52 -6.35
N PRO A 135 31.90 -9.71 -6.28
CA PRO A 135 33.23 -9.81 -5.70
C PRO A 135 34.14 -8.83 -6.43
N LYS A 136 34.79 -7.95 -5.68
CA LYS A 136 35.82 -7.08 -6.25
C LYS A 136 36.87 -8.01 -6.86
N SER A 137 37.06 -7.93 -8.16
CA SER A 137 38.17 -8.59 -8.85
C SER A 137 39.45 -8.17 -8.14
N ILE A 138 40.17 -9.17 -7.60
CA ILE A 138 41.52 -9.02 -7.03
C ILE A 138 42.49 -8.84 -8.18
#